data_AF-A0A256GLH3-F1
#
_entry.id   AF-A0A256GLH3-F1
#
_cell.length_a   1.000
_cell.length_b   1.000
_cell.length_c   1.000
_cell.angle_alpha   90.00
_cell.angle_beta   90.00
_cell.angle_gamma   90.00
#
_symmetry.space_group_name_H-M   'P 1'
#
loop_
_entity.id
_entity.type
_entity.pdbx_description
1 polymer ?
#
loop_
_entity_poly.entity_id
_entity_poly.type
_entity_poly.pdbx_seq_one_letter_code
_entity_poly.pdbx_strand_id
1 'polypeptide(L)' 'MKQKYERVLEPTDTWAIFDTISGEPASLGERVLIGLSESESEELLATLNAASKGKSKRSAA' A
#
# COMPACT_ATOMS: atom_id res chain seq x y z
N MET A 1 -0.70 14.42 -7.94
CA MET A 1 -1.63 13.62 -7.10
C MET A 1 -0.78 12.87 -6.09
N LYS A 2 -1.00 13.05 -4.79
CA LYS A 2 -0.27 12.31 -3.75
C LYS A 2 -0.80 10.86 -3.74
N GLN A 3 0.09 9.88 -3.80
CA GLN A 3 -0.32 8.47 -3.70
C GLN A 3 -0.79 8.21 -2.26
N LYS A 4 -1.83 7.37 -2.09
CA LYS A 4 -2.39 7.09 -0.76
C LYS A 4 -1.42 6.26 0.08
N TYR A 5 -0.76 5.31 -0.58
CA TYR A 5 0.19 4.42 0.04
C TYR A 5 1.60 4.73 -0.44
N GLU A 6 2.57 4.50 0.44
CA GLU A 6 4.01 4.59 0.14
C GLU A 6 4.75 3.38 0.71
N ARG A 7 5.88 3.02 0.11
CA ARG A 7 6.77 2.00 0.63
C ARG A 7 7.96 2.63 1.35
N VAL A 8 8.39 2.02 2.44
CA VAL A 8 9.49 2.45 3.29
C VAL A 8 10.44 1.27 3.49
N LEU A 9 11.74 1.52 3.36
CA LEU A 9 12.78 0.52 3.65
C LEU A 9 12.96 0.42 5.17
N GLU A 10 12.82 -0.80 5.68
CA GLU A 10 13.01 -1.14 7.08
C GLU A 10 14.50 -1.38 7.38
N PRO A 11 14.96 -1.23 8.64
CA PRO A 11 16.35 -1.51 9.02
C PRO A 11 16.82 -2.96 8.77
N THR A 12 15.89 -3.88 8.51
CA THR A 12 16.11 -5.30 8.24
C THR A 12 16.33 -5.62 6.76
N ASP A 13 16.56 -4.61 5.92
CA ASP A 13 16.64 -4.71 4.45
C ASP A 13 15.36 -5.29 3.81
N THR A 14 14.24 -5.14 4.50
CA THR A 14 12.89 -5.47 4.03
C THR A 14 12.09 -4.20 3.81
N TRP A 15 10.92 -4.33 3.20
CA TRP A 15 10.06 -3.21 2.87
C TRP A 15 8.72 -3.30 3.59
N ALA A 16 8.21 -2.13 3.98
CA ALA A 16 6.88 -1.97 4.55
C ALA A 16 6.07 -0.98 3.72
N ILE A 17 4.77 -1.17 3.62
CA ILE A 17 3.85 -0.22 2.97
C ILE A 17 3.02 0.47 4.04
N PHE A 18 2.94 1.80 3.99
CA PHE A 18 2.18 2.63 4.92
C PHE A 18 1.07 3.38 4.21
N ASP A 19 -0.06 3.57 4.89
CA ASP A 19 -1.07 4.54 4.49
C ASP A 19 -0.61 5.93 4.92
N THR A 20 -0.36 6.80 3.96
CA THR A 20 0.16 8.16 4.20
C THR A 20 -0.84 9.08 4.90
N ILE A 21 -2.11 8.68 5.00
CA ILE A 21 -3.17 9.44 5.68
C ILE A 21 -3.21 9.09 7.17
N SER A 22 -3.20 7.79 7.52
CA SER A 22 -3.23 7.35 8.92
C SER A 22 -1.85 7.27 9.55
N GLY A 23 -0.79 7.11 8.74
CA GLY A 23 0.56 6.82 9.22
C GLY A 23 0.74 5.38 9.71
N GLU A 24 -0.25 4.50 9.48
CA GLU A 24 -0.21 3.11 9.93
C GLU A 24 0.23 2.17 8.79
N PRO A 25 0.82 1.00 9.13
CA PRO A 25 1.09 -0.04 8.15
C PRO A 25 -0.18 -0.43 7.40
N ALA A 26 -0.06 -0.54 6.07
CA ALA A 26 -1.15 -1.00 5.23
C ALA A 26 -1.44 -2.48 5.50
N SER A 27 -2.71 -2.84 5.45
CA SER A 27 -3.18 -4.22 5.59
C SER A 27 -3.95 -4.65 4.35
N LEU A 28 -3.71 -5.88 3.91
CA LEU A 28 -4.48 -6.54 2.87
C LEU A 28 -5.20 -7.75 3.48
N GLY A 29 -6.50 -7.58 3.75
CA GLY A 29 -7.24 -8.54 4.57
C GLY A 29 -6.70 -8.54 6.00
N GLU A 30 -6.29 -9.70 6.49
CA GLU A 30 -5.68 -9.86 7.83
C GLU A 30 -4.15 -9.75 7.82
N ARG A 31 -3.51 -9.67 6.63
CA ARG A 31 -2.05 -9.57 6.49
C ARG A 31 -1.61 -8.11 6.54
N VAL A 32 -0.71 -7.79 7.47
CA VAL A 32 0.00 -6.51 7.52
C VAL A 32 1.16 -6.54 6.52
N LEU A 33 1.32 -5.46 5.76
CA LEU A 33 2.28 -5.36 4.65
C LEU A 33 3.64 -4.81 5.11
N ILE A 34 4.32 -5.60 5.95
CA ILE A 34 5.67 -5.35 6.49
C ILE A 34 6.56 -6.55 6.21
N GLY A 35 7.89 -6.39 6.28
CA GLY A 35 8.82 -7.50 6.04
C GLY A 35 8.82 -8.02 4.61
N LEU A 36 8.41 -7.20 3.65
CA LEU A 36 8.28 -7.56 2.23
C LEU A 36 9.63 -7.55 1.53
N SER A 37 9.77 -8.35 0.47
CA SER A 37 10.86 -8.13 -0.48
C SER A 37 10.65 -6.83 -1.26
N GLU A 38 11.70 -6.33 -1.90
CA GLU A 38 11.60 -5.15 -2.77
C GLU A 38 10.55 -5.34 -3.88
N SER A 39 10.60 -6.48 -4.58
CA SER A 39 9.66 -6.80 -5.66
C SER A 39 8.22 -6.95 -5.15
N GLU A 40 8.02 -7.63 -4.02
CA GLU A 40 6.69 -7.79 -3.41
C GLU A 40 6.11 -6.42 -2.99
N SER A 41 6.95 -5.55 -2.42
CA SER A 41 6.54 -4.19 -2.05
C SER A 41 6.12 -3.35 -3.25
N GLU A 42 6.79 -3.50 -4.40
CA GLU A 42 6.49 -2.75 -5.60
C GLU A 42 5.14 -3.16 -6.20
N GLU A 43 4.92 -4.46 -6.33
CA GLU A 43 3.67 -5.02 -6.86
C GLU A 43 2.46 -4.67 -5.98
N LEU A 44 2.62 -4.82 -4.66
CA LEU A 44 1.57 -4.49 -3.69
C LEU A 44 1.27 -2.99 -3.66
N LEU A 45 2.31 -2.14 -3.69
CA LEU A 45 2.15 -0.70 -3.71
C LEU A 45 1.41 -0.23 -4.97
N ALA A 46 1.78 -0.77 -6.14
CA ALA A 46 1.11 -0.48 -7.40
C ALA A 46 -0.37 -0.90 -7.35
N THR A 47 -0.66 -2.09 -6.83
CA THR A 47 -2.02 -2.62 -6.68
C THR A 47 -2.87 -1.74 -5.76
N LEU A 48 -2.34 -1.36 -4.59
CA LEU A 48 -3.03 -0.52 -3.62
C LEU A 48 -3.32 0.88 -4.15
N ASN A 49 -2.35 1.49 -4.85
CA ASN A 49 -2.52 2.82 -5.44
C ASN A 49 -3.35 2.82 -6.73
N ALA A 50 -3.45 1.70 -7.44
CA ALA A 50 -4.41 1.53 -8.53
C ALA A 50 -5.86 1.40 -7.99
N ALA A 51 -6.05 0.59 -6.93
CA ALA A 51 -7.34 0.42 -6.28
C ALA A 51 -7.86 1.72 -5.65
N SER A 52 -6.98 2.55 -5.07
CA SER A 52 -7.35 3.85 -4.50
C SER A 52 -7.82 4.85 -5.58
N LYS A 53 -7.24 4.80 -6.79
CA LYS A 53 -7.66 5.60 -7.95
C LYS A 53 -8.97 5.10 -8.57
N GLY A 54 -9.27 3.80 -8.48
CA GLY A 54 -10.48 3.18 -9.03
C GLY A 54 -11.78 3.43 -8.25
N LYS A 55 -11.70 3.95 -7.02
CA LYS A 55 -12.89 4.24 -6.18
C LYS A 55 -13.74 5.43 -6.64
N SER A 56 -13.43 6.05 -7.78
CA SER A 56 -14.25 7.12 -8.38
C SER A 56 -15.33 6.63 -9.38
N LYS A 57 -15.57 5.32 -9.52
CA LYS A 57 -16.60 4.77 -10.45
C LYS A 57 -17.43 3.61 -9.91
N ARG A 58 -17.83 3.67 -8.64
CA ARG A 58 -19.00 2.92 -8.16
C ARG A 58 -20.08 3.91 -7.73
N SER A 59 -20.69 4.58 -8.72
CA SER A 59 -22.06 5.04 -8.58
C SER A 59 -22.92 3.79 -8.38
N ALA A 60 -23.51 3.73 -7.20
CA ALA A 60 -24.61 2.87 -6.88
C ALA A 60 -25.85 3.28 -7.69
N ALA A 61 -26.73 2.28 -7.89
CA ALA A 61 -28.12 2.35 -8.37
C ALA A 61 -28.33 2.65 -9.85
#